data_AF-A0A1D3RND5-F1
#
_entry.id   AF-A0A1D3RND5-F1
#
_cell.length_a   1.000
_cell.length_b   1.000
_cell.length_c   1.000
_cell.angle_alpha   90.00
_cell.angle_beta   90.00
_cell.angle_gamma   90.00
#
_symmetry.space_group_name_H-M   'P 1'
#
loop_
_entity.id
_entity.type
_entity.pdbx_description
1 polymer ?
#
loop_
_entity_poly.entity_id
_entity_poly.type
_entity_poly.pdbx_seq_one_letter_code
_entity_poly.pdbx_strand_id
1 'polypeptide(L)'
;MSIKNLSMFGALLLTACVTINIYFPAAAAEKAADEIIQDIQTLEPSQPQSEMSPQSALPKWQVSVYQLVDQTISVFISSAHAEANLSVNSPEIRRITADMRARFGALIPFYEQGVLAIRADGLLTTKGSVPLKDRNKLSKLIAAENADRYKLYQAIANANGHPEWAAQIKSTFAQRWISHAQSGWWYQTANGSWKQK
;
A
#
# COMPACT_ATOMS: atom_id res chain seq x y z
N MET A 1 60.61 1.14 41.07
CA MET A 1 60.00 2.35 40.49
C MET A 1 60.29 2.36 38.99
N SER A 2 59.30 2.01 38.16
CA SER A 2 59.31 2.36 36.74
C SER A 2 57.88 2.26 36.22
N ILE A 3 57.21 3.40 36.15
CA ILE A 3 55.86 3.56 35.64
C ILE A 3 55.96 3.58 34.10
N LYS A 4 55.30 2.62 33.44
CA LYS A 4 54.92 2.74 32.02
C LYS A 4 53.42 2.46 31.91
N ASN A 5 52.64 3.42 32.41
CA ASN A 5 51.27 3.61 31.99
C ASN A 5 51.34 4.46 30.72
N LEU A 6 50.77 3.98 29.62
CA LEU A 6 49.90 4.75 28.71
C LEU A 6 49.80 4.00 27.37
N SER A 7 48.77 3.17 27.22
CA SER A 7 48.09 3.00 25.93
C SER A 7 46.74 2.35 26.18
N MET A 8 45.87 3.11 26.84
CA MET A 8 44.46 2.79 27.02
C MET A 8 43.68 3.65 26.01
N PHE A 9 42.74 3.03 25.30
CA PHE A 9 41.69 3.67 24.49
C PHE A 9 42.11 4.39 23.20
N GLY A 10 42.51 3.60 22.19
CA GLY A 10 42.17 3.94 20.80
C GLY A 10 40.71 3.59 20.54
N ALA A 11 39.77 4.42 21.00
CA ALA A 11 38.35 4.27 20.72
C ALA A 11 38.12 4.41 19.20
N LEU A 12 37.78 3.28 18.59
CA LEU A 12 37.45 3.10 17.18
C LEU A 12 36.16 3.88 16.86
N LEU A 13 36.27 5.18 16.57
CA LEU A 13 35.16 5.99 16.05
C LEU A 13 35.05 5.80 14.53
N LEU A 14 34.65 4.59 14.10
CA LEU A 14 34.13 4.40 12.75
C LEU A 14 32.70 4.92 12.74
N THR A 15 32.54 6.21 12.45
CA THR A 15 31.24 6.78 12.10
C THR A 15 30.79 6.14 10.79
N ALA A 16 30.02 5.07 10.88
CA ALA A 16 29.33 4.49 9.73
C ALA A 16 28.30 5.53 9.26
N CYS A 17 28.68 6.38 8.32
CA CYS A 17 27.74 7.03 7.44
C CYS A 17 27.10 5.92 6.60
N VAL A 18 26.08 5.26 7.15
CA VAL A 18 25.19 4.44 6.32
C VAL A 18 24.55 5.42 5.37
N THR A 19 24.93 5.34 4.09
CA THR A 19 24.15 5.93 3.01
C THR A 19 22.82 5.18 3.01
N ILE A 20 21.86 5.60 3.85
CA ILE A 20 20.49 5.12 3.74
C ILE A 20 19.96 5.76 2.47
N ASN A 21 20.25 5.12 1.34
CA ASN A 21 19.58 5.38 0.09
C ASN A 21 18.14 4.90 0.28
N ILE A 22 17.27 5.76 0.83
CA ILE A 22 15.86 5.44 1.00
C ILE A 22 15.23 5.44 -0.39
N TYR A 23 15.43 4.34 -1.10
CA TYR A 23 14.75 4.04 -2.33
C TYR A 23 13.26 3.78 -2.06
N PHE A 24 12.42 4.04 -3.04
CA PHE A 24 10.98 3.80 -2.96
C PHE A 24 10.69 2.31 -2.64
N PRO A 25 9.95 1.98 -1.56
CA PRO A 25 9.72 0.60 -1.14
C PRO A 25 8.62 -0.06 -1.99
N ALA A 26 8.98 -0.44 -3.22
CA ALA A 26 8.02 -0.91 -4.23
C ALA A 26 7.17 -2.10 -3.77
N ALA A 27 7.78 -3.13 -3.13
CA ALA A 27 7.06 -4.30 -2.65
C ALA A 27 6.03 -3.95 -1.56
N ALA A 28 6.37 -3.06 -0.63
CA ALA A 28 5.44 -2.59 0.38
C ALA A 28 4.29 -1.76 -0.23
N ALA A 29 4.59 -0.96 -1.26
CA ALA A 29 3.56 -0.23 -2.00
C ALA A 29 2.63 -1.15 -2.80
N GLU A 30 3.15 -2.24 -3.39
CA GLU A 30 2.33 -3.25 -4.07
C GLU A 30 1.38 -3.94 -3.10
N LYS A 31 1.90 -4.40 -1.95
CA LYS A 31 1.10 -5.03 -0.89
C LYS A 31 0.01 -4.08 -0.37
N ALA A 32 0.39 -2.84 -0.05
CA ALA A 32 -0.55 -1.84 0.43
C ALA A 32 -1.63 -1.52 -0.63
N ALA A 33 -1.25 -1.45 -1.90
CA ALA A 33 -2.19 -1.26 -2.99
C ALA A 33 -3.17 -2.44 -3.09
N ASP A 34 -2.71 -3.68 -2.94
CA ASP A 34 -3.58 -4.84 -2.94
C ASP A 34 -4.63 -4.80 -1.83
N GLU A 35 -4.19 -4.54 -0.59
CA GLU A 35 -5.08 -4.47 0.56
C GLU A 35 -6.12 -3.36 0.41
N ILE A 36 -5.68 -2.15 0.01
CA ILE A 36 -6.59 -1.01 -0.19
C ILE A 36 -7.57 -1.26 -1.34
N ILE A 37 -7.10 -1.79 -2.47
CA ILE A 37 -7.96 -2.06 -3.63
C ILE A 37 -9.00 -3.12 -3.29
N GLN A 38 -8.58 -4.20 -2.61
CA GLN A 38 -9.50 -5.23 -2.14
C GLN A 38 -10.55 -4.66 -1.18
N ASP A 39 -10.15 -3.80 -0.25
CA ASP A 39 -11.06 -3.12 0.67
C ASP A 39 -12.09 -2.25 -0.05
N ILE A 40 -11.65 -1.43 -1.01
CA ILE A 40 -12.54 -0.57 -1.81
C ILE A 40 -13.54 -1.40 -2.62
N GLN A 41 -13.09 -2.52 -3.19
CA GLN A 41 -13.93 -3.37 -4.03
C GLN A 41 -14.85 -4.32 -3.26
N THR A 42 -14.71 -4.39 -1.93
CA THR A 42 -15.56 -5.23 -1.07
C THR A 42 -16.87 -4.51 -0.74
N LEU A 43 -18.00 -5.08 -1.16
CA LEU A 43 -19.33 -4.52 -0.92
C LEU A 43 -19.94 -4.88 0.45
N GLU A 44 -19.29 -5.76 1.21
CA GLU A 44 -19.77 -6.09 2.55
C GLU A 44 -19.62 -4.88 3.48
N PRO A 45 -20.57 -4.65 4.42
CA PRO A 45 -20.39 -3.62 5.44
C PRO A 45 -19.18 -4.01 6.28
N SER A 46 -18.11 -3.21 6.23
CA SER A 46 -17.02 -3.38 7.19
C SER A 46 -17.60 -3.23 8.58
N GLN A 47 -17.57 -4.30 9.37
CA GLN A 47 -17.61 -4.12 10.82
C GLN A 47 -16.46 -3.16 11.17
N PRO A 48 -16.67 -2.20 12.10
CA PRO A 48 -15.61 -1.31 12.52
C PRO A 48 -14.38 -2.15 12.85
N GLN A 49 -13.29 -1.86 12.15
CA GLN A 49 -12.01 -2.52 12.23
C GLN A 49 -11.63 -2.63 13.71
N SER A 50 -11.90 -3.79 14.31
CA SER A 50 -11.44 -4.11 15.64
C SER A 50 -9.93 -3.89 15.61
N GLU A 51 -9.47 -3.03 16.51
CA GLU A 51 -8.05 -2.82 16.76
C GLU A 51 -7.38 -4.19 16.78
N MET A 52 -6.34 -4.35 15.96
CA MET A 52 -5.47 -5.51 15.98
C MET A 52 -4.83 -5.56 17.36
N SER A 53 -5.53 -6.20 18.30
CA SER A 53 -4.99 -6.57 19.59
C SER A 53 -3.85 -7.55 19.27
N PRO A 54 -2.62 -7.31 19.73
CA PRO A 54 -1.57 -8.33 19.59
C PRO A 54 -2.04 -9.59 20.32
N GLN A 55 -2.51 -10.58 19.57
CA GLN A 55 -2.76 -11.92 20.07
C GLN A 55 -1.40 -12.58 20.31
N SER A 56 -0.84 -12.33 21.49
CA SER A 56 0.26 -13.10 22.04
C SER A 56 0.03 -13.26 23.54
N ALA A 57 -1.12 -13.83 23.91
CA ALA A 57 -1.32 -14.37 25.24
C ALA A 57 -0.89 -15.84 25.23
N LEU A 58 0.43 -16.07 25.30
CA LEU A 58 0.94 -17.41 25.59
C LEU A 58 0.55 -17.81 27.03
N PRO A 59 0.17 -19.08 27.28
CA PRO A 59 -0.06 -19.58 28.63
C PRO A 59 1.18 -19.38 29.50
N LYS A 60 1.02 -18.84 30.72
CA LYS A 60 2.12 -18.49 31.64
C LYS A 60 3.12 -19.64 31.92
N TRP A 61 2.72 -20.89 31.76
CA TRP A 61 3.57 -22.06 31.98
C TRP A 61 4.48 -22.42 30.78
N GLN A 62 4.18 -21.91 29.58
CA GLN A 62 5.04 -22.07 28.40
C GLN A 62 6.16 -21.02 28.35
N VAL A 63 6.07 -19.93 29.10
CA VAL A 63 7.06 -18.83 29.08
C VAL A 63 8.41 -19.25 29.71
N SER A 64 8.41 -20.21 30.63
CA SER A 64 9.61 -20.61 31.37
C SER A 64 10.56 -21.54 30.60
N VAL A 65 10.05 -22.28 29.61
CA VAL A 65 10.85 -23.24 28.83
C VAL A 65 11.55 -22.60 27.63
N TYR A 66 10.99 -21.51 27.08
CA TYR A 66 11.59 -20.80 25.93
C TYR A 66 12.70 -19.82 26.31
N GLN A 67 12.75 -19.33 27.56
CA GLN A 67 13.78 -18.36 27.99
C GLN A 67 15.20 -18.95 28.09
N LEU A 68 15.35 -20.28 28.17
CA LEU A 68 16.65 -20.94 28.25
C LEU A 68 17.22 -21.37 26.88
N VAL A 69 16.37 -21.54 25.87
CA VAL A 69 16.80 -21.87 24.49
C VAL A 69 17.06 -20.65 23.61
N ASP A 70 16.60 -19.47 24.01
CA ASP A 70 16.73 -18.23 23.21
C ASP A 70 18.10 -17.52 23.37
N GLN A 71 18.86 -17.85 24.41
CA GLN A 71 20.17 -17.22 24.66
C GLN A 71 21.32 -17.77 23.81
N THR A 72 21.11 -18.86 23.04
CA THR A 72 22.18 -19.49 22.23
C THR A 72 21.92 -19.48 20.72
N ILE A 73 20.69 -19.19 20.26
CA ILE A 73 20.35 -19.18 18.82
C ILE A 73 20.32 -17.77 18.20
N SER A 74 20.27 -16.71 19.01
CA SER A 74 20.20 -15.31 18.54
C SER A 74 21.51 -14.75 17.95
N VAL A 75 22.64 -15.46 18.08
CA VAL A 75 23.94 -15.01 17.54
C VAL A 75 24.09 -15.32 16.04
N PHE A 76 23.28 -16.24 15.49
CA PHE A 76 23.51 -16.78 14.12
C PHE A 76 22.44 -16.44 13.08
N ILE A 77 21.35 -15.75 13.44
CA ILE A 77 20.35 -15.32 12.46
C ILE A 77 20.22 -13.80 12.52
N SER A 78 21.14 -13.11 11.85
CA SER A 78 20.87 -11.75 11.37
C SER A 78 19.91 -11.82 10.20
N SER A 79 18.62 -11.99 10.48
CA SER A 79 17.55 -11.74 9.52
C SER A 79 16.61 -10.67 10.06
N ALA A 80 17.18 -9.51 10.39
CA ALA A 80 16.41 -8.28 10.40
C ALA A 80 16.22 -7.85 8.94
N HIS A 81 15.32 -8.50 8.21
CA HIS A 81 14.72 -7.87 7.05
C HIS A 81 13.84 -6.74 7.59
N ALA A 82 14.43 -5.55 7.74
CA ALA A 82 13.68 -4.33 7.92
C ALA A 82 12.96 -4.05 6.59
N GLU A 83 11.86 -4.75 6.35
CA GLU A 83 10.97 -4.42 5.25
C GLU A 83 10.44 -3.01 5.52
N ALA A 84 10.75 -2.09 4.62
CA ALA A 84 10.32 -0.71 4.72
C ALA A 84 8.78 -0.68 4.61
N ASN A 85 8.12 -0.63 5.76
CA ASN A 85 6.66 -0.62 5.83
C ASN A 85 6.13 0.74 5.39
N LEU A 86 5.30 0.74 4.34
CA LEU A 86 4.58 1.93 3.89
C LEU A 86 3.43 2.22 4.86
N SER A 87 3.44 3.39 5.49
CA SER A 87 2.33 3.87 6.34
C SER A 87 1.10 4.16 5.49
N VAL A 88 0.06 3.35 5.67
CA VAL A 88 -1.23 3.50 4.96
C VAL A 88 -2.43 3.66 5.89
N ASN A 89 -2.19 3.71 7.20
CA ASN A 89 -3.23 3.77 8.22
C ASN A 89 -3.39 5.19 8.81
N SER A 90 -3.23 6.24 8.00
CA SER A 90 -3.49 7.61 8.47
C SER A 90 -5.01 7.90 8.47
N PRO A 91 -5.51 8.85 9.30
CA PRO A 91 -6.91 9.26 9.27
C PRO A 91 -7.36 9.76 7.90
N GLU A 92 -6.48 10.47 7.17
CA GLU A 92 -6.76 10.98 5.83
C GLU A 92 -6.90 9.84 4.82
N ILE A 93 -5.98 8.87 4.83
CA ILE A 93 -6.02 7.71 3.93
C ILE A 93 -7.29 6.90 4.18
N ARG A 94 -7.62 6.61 5.44
CA ARG A 94 -8.86 5.91 5.81
C ARG A 94 -10.10 6.63 5.28
N ARG A 95 -10.16 7.96 5.41
CA ARG A 95 -11.29 8.76 4.92
C ARG A 95 -11.43 8.67 3.40
N ILE A 96 -10.32 8.80 2.67
CA ILE A 96 -10.32 8.71 1.20
C ILE A 96 -10.74 7.30 0.75
N THR A 97 -10.18 6.25 1.35
CA THR A 97 -10.55 4.86 1.05
C THR A 97 -12.02 4.59 1.33
N ALA A 98 -12.57 5.12 2.43
CA ALA A 98 -14.00 5.02 2.73
C ALA A 98 -14.88 5.73 1.69
N ASP A 99 -14.50 6.94 1.26
CA ASP A 99 -15.19 7.68 0.19
C ASP A 99 -15.19 6.89 -1.14
N MET A 100 -14.07 6.25 -1.47
CA MET A 100 -13.93 5.39 -2.67
C MET A 100 -14.78 4.12 -2.56
N ARG A 101 -14.75 3.43 -1.41
CA ARG A 101 -15.57 2.24 -1.15
C ARG A 101 -17.07 2.55 -1.26
N ALA A 102 -17.53 3.63 -0.63
CA ALA A 102 -18.93 4.06 -0.69
C ALA A 102 -19.40 4.35 -2.13
N ARG A 103 -18.49 4.81 -3.00
CA ARG A 103 -18.76 5.05 -4.42
C ARG A 103 -18.73 3.79 -5.26
N PHE A 104 -17.94 2.79 -4.88
CA PHE A 104 -17.64 1.63 -5.73
C PHE A 104 -18.90 0.92 -6.24
N GLY A 105 -19.91 0.73 -5.39
CA GLY A 105 -21.19 0.13 -5.79
C GLY A 105 -21.89 0.86 -6.94
N ALA A 106 -21.75 2.19 -7.05
CA ALA A 106 -22.32 2.97 -8.15
C ALA A 106 -21.53 2.87 -9.46
N LEU A 107 -20.27 2.40 -9.42
CA LEU A 107 -19.43 2.16 -10.61
C LEU A 107 -19.71 0.80 -11.26
N ILE A 108 -20.09 -0.21 -10.47
CA ILE A 108 -20.28 -1.60 -10.90
C ILE A 108 -21.16 -1.72 -12.16
N PRO A 109 -22.36 -1.12 -12.24
CA PRO A 109 -23.20 -1.26 -13.42
C PRO A 109 -22.54 -0.75 -14.71
N PHE A 110 -21.61 0.20 -14.61
CA PHE A 110 -20.90 0.74 -15.77
C PHE A 110 -19.73 -0.13 -16.20
N TYR A 111 -19.10 -0.84 -15.26
CA TYR A 111 -18.15 -1.91 -15.59
C TYR A 111 -18.86 -3.07 -16.29
N GLU A 112 -20.00 -3.52 -15.77
CA GLU A 112 -20.81 -4.60 -16.34
C GLU A 112 -21.31 -4.28 -17.76
N GLN A 113 -21.70 -3.02 -18.00
CA GLN A 113 -22.07 -2.54 -19.33
C GLN A 113 -20.87 -2.41 -20.30
N GLY A 114 -19.64 -2.54 -19.80
CA GLY A 114 -18.41 -2.35 -20.59
C GLY A 114 -18.15 -0.90 -21.01
N VAL A 115 -18.83 0.06 -20.37
CA VAL A 115 -18.71 1.49 -20.68
C VAL A 115 -17.76 2.26 -19.76
N LEU A 116 -17.29 1.62 -18.70
CA LEU A 116 -16.25 2.07 -17.79
C LEU A 116 -15.01 1.18 -17.95
N ALA A 117 -13.83 1.80 -17.99
CA ALA A 117 -12.58 1.08 -18.17
C ALA A 117 -11.45 1.69 -17.34
N ILE A 118 -10.44 0.87 -17.03
CA ILE A 118 -9.21 1.27 -16.34
C ILE A 118 -8.14 1.59 -17.37
N ARG A 119 -7.60 2.81 -17.38
CA ARG A 119 -6.47 3.21 -18.22
C ARG A 119 -5.16 2.60 -17.71
N ALA A 120 -4.14 2.59 -18.57
CA ALA A 120 -2.81 2.04 -18.25
C ALA A 120 -2.14 2.76 -17.07
N ASP A 121 -2.58 3.99 -16.77
CA ASP A 121 -2.08 4.81 -15.68
C ASP A 121 -2.92 4.67 -14.38
N GLY A 122 -3.83 3.70 -14.34
CA GLY A 122 -4.61 3.37 -13.16
C GLY A 122 -5.82 4.26 -12.93
N LEU A 123 -6.19 5.12 -13.87
CA LEU A 123 -7.36 5.99 -13.75
C LEU A 123 -8.54 5.47 -14.55
N LEU A 124 -9.74 5.87 -14.17
CA LEU A 124 -10.95 5.47 -14.88
C LEU A 124 -11.24 6.37 -16.07
N THR A 125 -11.83 5.79 -17.11
CA THR A 125 -12.31 6.49 -18.29
C THR A 125 -13.56 5.82 -18.84
N THR A 126 -14.34 6.55 -19.65
CA THR A 126 -15.40 5.95 -20.46
C THR A 126 -14.82 5.15 -21.62
N LYS A 127 -15.47 4.04 -21.97
CA LYS A 127 -15.17 3.22 -23.14
C LYS A 127 -16.45 2.97 -23.95
N GLY A 128 -16.37 3.01 -25.27
CA GLY A 128 -17.56 2.75 -26.11
C GLY A 128 -18.64 3.84 -26.01
N SER A 129 -19.90 3.47 -26.29
CA SER A 129 -21.03 4.40 -26.31
C SER A 129 -21.79 4.36 -24.99
N VAL A 130 -21.73 5.45 -24.23
CA VAL A 130 -22.49 5.61 -22.97
C VAL A 130 -23.92 6.08 -23.29
N PRO A 131 -24.98 5.41 -22.78
CA PRO A 131 -26.36 5.87 -22.94
C PRO A 131 -26.56 7.30 -22.45
N LEU A 132 -27.36 8.11 -23.17
CA LEU A 132 -27.49 9.55 -22.89
C LEU A 132 -27.95 9.84 -21.45
N LYS A 133 -28.87 9.03 -20.92
CA LYS A 133 -29.39 9.13 -19.54
C LYS A 133 -28.30 8.92 -18.48
N ASP A 134 -27.22 8.23 -18.80
CA ASP A 134 -26.18 7.80 -17.87
C ASP A 134 -24.90 8.64 -17.95
N ARG A 135 -24.68 9.38 -19.04
CA ARG A 135 -23.44 10.15 -19.31
C ARG A 135 -23.04 11.08 -18.17
N ASN A 136 -23.98 11.89 -17.68
CA ASN A 136 -23.70 12.85 -16.61
C ASN A 136 -23.37 12.14 -15.29
N LYS A 137 -24.06 11.04 -14.99
CA LYS A 137 -23.81 10.23 -13.80
C LYS A 137 -22.42 9.60 -13.85
N LEU A 138 -22.10 8.91 -14.95
CA LEU A 138 -20.82 8.25 -15.13
C LEU A 138 -19.65 9.25 -15.14
N SER A 139 -19.78 10.38 -15.81
CA SER A 139 -18.75 11.42 -15.84
C SER A 139 -18.42 11.94 -14.43
N LYS A 140 -19.44 12.21 -13.60
CA LYS A 140 -19.25 12.64 -12.20
C LYS A 140 -18.58 11.57 -11.35
N LEU A 141 -18.98 10.31 -11.51
CA LEU A 141 -18.39 9.19 -10.78
C LEU A 141 -16.91 9.01 -11.15
N ILE A 142 -16.57 9.03 -12.44
CA ILE A 142 -15.18 8.95 -12.92
C ILE A 142 -14.35 10.12 -12.37
N ALA A 143 -14.88 11.34 -12.43
CA ALA A 143 -14.17 12.52 -11.95
C ALA A 143 -13.87 12.43 -10.44
N ALA A 144 -14.87 12.04 -9.64
CA ALA A 144 -14.70 11.87 -8.20
C ALA A 144 -13.71 10.74 -7.85
N GLU A 145 -13.84 9.59 -8.54
CA GLU A 145 -12.94 8.45 -8.36
C GLU A 145 -11.50 8.78 -8.70
N ASN A 146 -11.26 9.42 -9.84
CA ASN A 146 -9.91 9.81 -10.23
C ASN A 146 -9.34 10.87 -9.28
N ALA A 147 -10.14 11.83 -8.82
CA ALA A 147 -9.70 12.82 -7.85
C ALA A 147 -9.26 12.17 -6.54
N ASP A 148 -10.01 11.18 -6.04
CA ASP A 148 -9.66 10.50 -4.79
C ASP A 148 -8.46 9.55 -4.96
N ARG A 149 -8.29 8.89 -6.12
CA ARG A 149 -7.06 8.16 -6.43
C ARG A 149 -5.82 9.06 -6.31
N TYR A 150 -5.88 10.26 -6.88
CA TYR A 150 -4.78 11.22 -6.75
C TYR A 150 -4.54 11.65 -5.30
N LYS A 151 -5.60 11.97 -4.55
CA LYS A 151 -5.48 12.33 -3.12
C LYS A 151 -4.89 11.18 -2.30
N LEU A 152 -5.32 9.95 -2.56
CA LEU A 152 -4.83 8.74 -1.89
C LEU A 152 -3.32 8.61 -2.07
N TYR A 153 -2.83 8.70 -3.31
CA TYR A 153 -1.40 8.57 -3.60
C TYR A 153 -0.58 9.66 -2.92
N GLN A 154 -1.08 10.91 -2.91
CA GLN A 154 -0.43 12.01 -2.20
C GLN A 154 -0.44 11.81 -0.68
N ALA A 155 -1.57 11.35 -0.11
CA ALA A 155 -1.70 11.13 1.32
C ALA A 155 -0.78 10.01 1.80
N ILE A 156 -0.63 8.93 1.02
CA ILE A 156 0.34 7.87 1.29
C ILE A 156 1.76 8.43 1.23
N ALA A 157 2.12 9.18 0.18
CA ALA A 157 3.44 9.82 0.05
C ALA A 157 3.77 10.70 1.27
N ASN A 158 2.82 11.57 1.66
CA ASN A 158 2.95 12.48 2.79
C ASN A 158 3.06 11.73 4.14
N ALA A 159 2.25 10.69 4.35
CA ALA A 159 2.26 9.88 5.58
C ALA A 159 3.59 9.13 5.77
N ASN A 160 4.36 8.96 4.71
CA ASN A 160 5.68 8.33 4.73
C ASN A 160 6.83 9.34 4.70
N GLY A 161 6.55 10.66 4.79
CA GLY A 161 7.59 11.70 4.79
C GLY A 161 8.27 11.91 3.43
N HIS A 162 7.73 11.33 2.36
CA HIS A 162 8.28 11.37 1.01
C HIS A 162 7.23 11.82 -0.01
N PRO A 163 6.82 13.10 -0.03
CA PRO A 163 5.83 13.62 -0.99
C PRO A 163 6.19 13.36 -2.46
N GLU A 164 7.48 13.27 -2.76
CA GLU A 164 8.01 12.95 -4.08
C GLU A 164 7.64 11.54 -4.57
N TRP A 165 7.31 10.61 -3.67
CA TRP A 165 6.91 9.24 -4.03
C TRP A 165 5.53 9.13 -4.67
N ALA A 166 4.73 10.19 -4.67
CA ALA A 166 3.36 10.15 -5.19
C ALA A 166 3.28 9.60 -6.63
N ALA A 167 4.28 9.92 -7.47
CA ALA A 167 4.34 9.42 -8.84
C ALA A 167 4.66 7.91 -8.91
N GLN A 168 5.61 7.42 -8.11
CA GLN A 168 5.90 5.99 -8.03
C GLN A 168 4.73 5.20 -7.42
N ILE A 169 4.10 5.73 -6.37
CA ILE A 169 2.89 5.15 -5.76
C ILE A 169 1.78 5.04 -6.81
N LYS A 170 1.51 6.11 -7.57
CA LYS A 170 0.53 6.06 -8.67
C LYS A 170 0.85 4.97 -9.68
N SER A 171 2.11 4.84 -10.08
CA SER A 171 2.55 3.81 -11.04
C SER A 171 2.32 2.39 -10.50
N THR A 172 2.67 2.14 -9.24
CA THR A 172 2.43 0.86 -8.57
C THR A 172 0.94 0.55 -8.48
N PHE A 173 0.14 1.49 -7.97
CA PHE A 173 -1.32 1.32 -7.89
C PHE A 173 -1.96 1.12 -9.25
N ALA A 174 -1.48 1.76 -10.32
CA ALA A 174 -2.01 1.55 -11.66
C ALA A 174 -1.93 0.09 -12.11
N GLN A 175 -0.79 -0.54 -11.89
CA GLN A 175 -0.60 -1.96 -12.18
C GLN A 175 -1.50 -2.82 -11.31
N ARG A 176 -1.61 -2.52 -10.01
CA ARG A 176 -2.48 -3.28 -9.10
C ARG A 176 -3.96 -3.13 -9.44
N TRP A 177 -4.46 -1.94 -9.78
CA TRP A 177 -5.84 -1.74 -10.23
C TRP A 177 -6.20 -2.59 -11.45
N ILE A 178 -5.28 -2.72 -12.41
CA ILE A 178 -5.48 -3.57 -13.59
C ILE A 178 -5.43 -5.06 -13.21
N SER A 179 -4.56 -5.46 -12.27
CA SER A 179 -4.49 -6.85 -11.78
C SER A 179 -5.75 -7.27 -11.03
N HIS A 180 -6.36 -6.35 -10.28
CA HIS A 180 -7.63 -6.52 -9.54
C HIS A 180 -8.89 -6.25 -10.38
N ALA A 181 -8.76 -5.98 -11.68
CA ALA A 181 -9.92 -5.87 -12.55
C ALA A 181 -10.64 -7.22 -12.64
N GLN A 182 -11.95 -7.22 -12.39
CA GLN A 182 -12.78 -8.43 -12.43
C GLN A 182 -13.03 -8.88 -13.88
N SER A 183 -13.45 -10.14 -14.05
CA SER A 183 -13.78 -10.67 -15.38
C SER A 183 -14.84 -9.80 -16.07
N GLY A 184 -14.64 -9.53 -17.35
CA GLY A 184 -15.51 -8.65 -18.13
C GLY A 184 -15.15 -7.16 -18.06
N TRP A 185 -14.26 -6.73 -17.16
CA TRP A 185 -13.85 -5.33 -17.09
C TRP A 185 -12.84 -4.98 -18.19
N TRP A 186 -13.03 -3.82 -18.81
CA TRP A 186 -12.08 -3.29 -19.78
C TRP A 186 -10.90 -2.59 -19.10
N TYR A 187 -9.70 -2.84 -19.61
CA TYR A 187 -8.50 -2.14 -19.21
C TYR A 187 -7.59 -1.86 -20.40
N GLN A 188 -6.76 -0.83 -20.27
CA GLN A 188 -5.75 -0.48 -21.26
C GLN A 188 -4.40 -1.10 -20.90
N THR A 189 -3.77 -1.79 -21.86
CA THR A 189 -2.41 -2.30 -21.72
C THR A 189 -1.39 -1.16 -21.86
N ALA A 190 -0.15 -1.40 -21.42
CA ALA A 190 0.92 -0.38 -21.46
C ALA A 190 1.22 0.17 -22.87
N ASN A 191 0.97 -0.60 -23.93
CA ASN A 191 1.11 -0.18 -25.32
C ASN A 191 -0.12 0.57 -25.88
N GLY A 192 -1.13 0.86 -25.04
CA GLY A 192 -2.32 1.61 -25.41
C GLY A 192 -3.49 0.79 -25.94
N SER A 193 -3.31 -0.52 -26.18
CA SER A 193 -4.40 -1.40 -26.62
C SER A 193 -5.43 -1.64 -25.50
N TRP A 194 -6.68 -1.91 -25.88
CA TRP A 194 -7.74 -2.27 -24.93
C TRP A 194 -7.89 -3.79 -24.85
N LYS A 195 -8.00 -4.31 -23.63
CA LYS A 195 -8.30 -5.72 -23.34
C LYS A 195 -9.43 -5.82 -22.33
N GLN A 196 -10.11 -6.94 -22.34
CA GLN A 196 -11.09 -7.31 -21.33
C GLN A 196 -10.48 -8.41 -20.45
N LYS A 197 -10.70 -8.34 -19.14
CA LYS A 197 -10.24 -9.35 -18.19
C LYS A 197 -11.03 -10.66 -18.30
#